data_AF-A0A967W6D5-F1
#
_entry.id   AF-A0A967W6D5-F1
#
_cell.length_a   1.000
_cell.length_b   1.000
_cell.length_c   1.000
_cell.angle_alpha   90.00
_cell.angle_beta   90.00
_cell.angle_gamma   90.00
#
_symmetry.space_group_name_H-M   'P 1'
#
loop_
_entity.id
_entity.type
_entity.pdbx_description
1 polymer ?
#
loop_
_entity_poly.entity_id
_entity_poly.type
_entity_poly.pdbx_seq_one_letter_code
_entity_poly.pdbx_strand_id
1 'polypeptide(L)' 'TEAVELDSEDPETKLDLARAYLSMGNVEAARAILEDVAETGNAEQSAEARNMLEEL' A
#
# COMPACT_ATOMS: atom_id res chain seq x y z
N THR A 1 7.87 -13.93 -13.23
CA THR A 1 7.30 -12.65 -12.76
C THR A 1 7.49 -12.66 -11.27
N GLU A 2 8.49 -11.94 -10.80
CA GLU A 2 8.78 -11.83 -9.37
C GLU A 2 7.73 -10.86 -8.82
N ALA A 3 6.60 -11.39 -8.36
CA ALA A 3 5.74 -10.62 -7.49
C ALA A 3 6.63 -10.23 -6.32
N VAL A 4 6.87 -8.94 -6.14
CA VAL A 4 7.67 -8.44 -5.03
C VAL A 4 6.94 -8.88 -3.76
N GLU A 5 7.40 -9.97 -3.14
CA GLU A 5 6.98 -10.35 -1.80
C GLU A 5 7.52 -9.27 -0.88
N LEU A 6 6.66 -8.30 -0.57
CA LEU A 6 6.99 -7.19 0.29
C LEU A 6 6.95 -7.67 1.73
N ASP A 7 8.03 -8.33 2.13
CA ASP A 7 8.31 -8.88 3.46
C ASP A 7 8.53 -7.78 4.53
N SER A 8 8.23 -6.51 4.21
CA SER A 8 8.14 -5.48 5.25
C SER A 8 6.81 -5.68 5.97
N GLU A 9 6.77 -6.42 7.08
CA GLU A 9 5.54 -6.60 7.88
C GLU A 9 4.99 -5.27 8.43
N ASP A 10 5.79 -4.20 8.45
CA ASP A 10 5.38 -2.90 8.97
C ASP A 10 4.44 -2.17 7.98
N PRO A 11 3.15 -1.97 8.35
CA PRO A 11 2.19 -1.28 7.50
C PRO A 11 2.57 0.18 7.21
N GLU A 12 3.36 0.85 8.07
CA GLU A 12 3.85 2.21 7.82
C GLU A 12 4.83 2.25 6.65
N THR A 13 5.78 1.31 6.61
CA THR A 13 6.73 1.18 5.49
C THR A 13 5.99 0.84 4.19
N LYS A 14 4.96 0.00 4.26
CA LYS A 14 4.10 -0.33 3.11
C LYS A 14 3.37 0.90 2.57
N LEU A 15 2.84 1.77 3.44
CA LEU A 15 2.20 3.03 3.02
C LEU A 15 3.17 3.95 2.28
N ASP A 16 4.40 4.12 2.79
CA ASP A 16 5.44 4.91 2.12
C ASP A 16 5.78 4.35 0.74
N LEU A 17 5.89 3.03 0.63
CA LEU A 17 6.16 2.38 -0.64
C LEU A 17 5.01 2.52 -1.64
N ALA A 18 3.77 2.40 -1.19
CA ALA A 18 2.59 2.63 -2.02
C ALA A 18 2.58 4.06 -2.58
N ARG A 19 2.86 5.08 -1.75
CA ARG A 19 2.99 6.48 -2.19
C ARG A 19 4.09 6.65 -3.25
N ALA A 20 5.22 5.96 -3.08
CA ALA A 20 6.31 5.98 -4.06
C ALA A 20 5.88 5.34 -5.39
N TYR A 21 5.19 4.20 -5.37
CA TYR A 21 4.68 3.57 -6.59
C TYR A 21 3.64 4.42 -7.31
N LEU A 22 2.73 5.08 -6.59
CA LEU A 22 1.79 6.05 -7.17
C LEU A 22 2.54 7.19 -7.85
N SER A 23 3.57 7.73 -7.20
CA SER A 23 4.41 8.79 -7.76
C SER A 23 5.14 8.35 -9.03
N MET A 24 5.46 7.07 -9.16
CA MET A 24 6.07 6.47 -10.36
C MET A 24 5.04 6.05 -11.42
N GLY A 25 3.73 6.24 -11.18
CA GLY A 25 2.65 5.80 -12.06
C GLY A 25 2.41 4.29 -12.05
N ASN A 26 3.05 3.55 -11.15
CA ASN A 26 2.85 2.12 -10.98
C ASN A 26 1.64 1.87 -10.05
N VAL A 27 0.45 2.19 -10.55
CA VAL A 27 -0.81 2.12 -9.79
C VAL A 27 -1.13 0.69 -9.37
N GLU A 28 -0.83 -0.31 -10.21
CA GLU A 28 -1.11 -1.72 -9.90
C GLU A 28 -0.31 -2.21 -8.67
N ALA A 29 0.98 -1.90 -8.62
CA ALA A 29 1.81 -2.24 -7.47
C ALA A 29 1.39 -1.48 -6.20
N ALA A 30 1.05 -0.20 -6.32
CA ALA A 30 0.56 0.58 -5.19
C ALA A 30 -0.76 0.01 -4.64
N ARG A 31 -1.70 -0.35 -5.52
CA ARG A 31 -3.00 -0.90 -5.14
C ARG A 31 -2.86 -2.17 -4.32
N ALA A 32 -2.02 -3.11 -4.75
CA ALA A 32 -1.79 -4.36 -4.04
C ALA A 32 -1.27 -4.12 -2.60
N ILE A 33 -0.40 -3.14 -2.42
CA ILE A 33 0.15 -2.79 -1.10
C ILE A 33 -0.89 -2.12 -0.22
N LEU A 34 -1.69 -1.20 -0.78
CA LEU A 34 -2.74 -0.53 -0.02
C LEU A 34 -3.83 -1.50 0.42
N GLU A 35 -4.18 -2.50 -0.39
CA GLU A 35 -5.11 -3.57 0.00
C GLU A 35 -4.57 -4.36 1.21
N ASP A 36 -3.29 -4.69 1.21
CA ASP A 36 -2.63 -5.39 2.32
C ASP A 36 -2.59 -4.54 3.61
N VAL A 37 -2.24 -3.26 3.52
CA VAL A 37 -2.28 -2.33 4.67
C VAL A 37 -3.71 -2.13 5.20
N ALA A 38 -4.71 -2.11 4.31
CA ALA A 38 -6.11 -1.98 4.71
C ALA A 38 -6.59 -3.18 5.56
N GLU A 39 -5.96 -4.34 5.43
CA GLU A 39 -6.25 -5.55 6.18
C GLU A 39 -5.35 -5.75 7.41
N THR A 40 -4.07 -5.38 7.32
CA THR A 40 -3.05 -5.69 8.34
C THR A 40 -2.65 -4.51 9.23
N GLY A 41 -2.95 -3.28 8.79
CA GLY A 41 -2.67 -2.04 9.52
C GLY A 41 -3.47 -1.88 10.80
N ASN A 42 -3.03 -0.95 11.64
CA ASN A 42 -3.86 -0.43 12.73
C ASN A 42 -5.02 0.42 12.17
N ALA A 43 -5.94 0.86 13.03
CA ALA A 43 -7.14 1.59 12.60
C ALA A 43 -6.84 2.85 11.76
N GLU A 44 -5.76 3.57 12.07
CA GLU A 44 -5.34 4.78 11.34
C GLU A 44 -4.72 4.42 9.99
N GLN A 45 -3.77 3.48 9.98
CA GLN A 45 -3.10 3.01 8.76
C GLN A 45 -4.09 2.39 7.77
N SER A 46 -5.03 1.56 8.25
CA SER A 46 -6.02 0.94 7.40
C SER A 46 -7.08 1.93 6.90
N ALA A 47 -7.35 3.01 7.63
CA ALA A 47 -8.22 4.07 7.13
C ALA A 47 -7.51 4.89 6.04
N GLU A 48 -6.24 5.22 6.26
CA GLU A 48 -5.42 5.90 5.26
C GLU A 48 -5.30 5.09 3.97
N ALA A 49 -5.00 3.79 4.08
CA ALA A 49 -4.89 2.92 2.92
C ALA A 49 -6.20 2.87 2.10
N ARG A 50 -7.36 2.83 2.77
CA ARG A 50 -8.68 2.89 2.11
C ARG A 50 -8.93 4.22 1.42
N ASN A 51 -8.60 5.34 2.07
CA ASN A 51 -8.72 6.67 1.45
C ASN A 51 -7.88 6.76 0.18
N MET A 52 -6.63 6.27 0.22
CA MET A 52 -5.76 6.25 -0.96
C MET A 52 -6.32 5.36 -2.07
N LEU A 53 -6.91 4.21 -1.74
CA LEU A 53 -7.57 3.32 -2.72
C LEU A 53 -8.78 3.96 -3.39
N GLU A 54 -9.51 4.84 -2.69
CA GLU A 54 -10.64 5.59 -3.23
C GLU A 54 -10.20 6.71 -4.20
N GLU A 55 -8.96 7.18 -4.08
CA GLU A 55 -8.36 8.22 -4.94
C GLU A 55 -7.72 7.67 -6.23
N LEU A 56 -7.62 6.35 -6.39
CA LEU A 56 -7.08 5.68 -7.59
C LEU A 56 -8.09 5.66 -8.76
#